data_AF-B0NVD4-F1
#
_entry.id   AF-B0NVD4-F1
#
_cell.length_a   1.000
_cell.length_b   1.000
_cell.length_c   1.000
_cell.angle_alpha   90.00
_cell.angle_beta   90.00
_cell.angle_gamma   90.00
#
_symmetry.space_group_name_H-M   'P 1'
#
loop_
_entity.id
_entity.type
_entity.pdbx_description
1 polymer ?
#
loop_
_entity_poly.entity_id
_entity_poly.type
_entity_poly.pdbx_seq_one_letter_code
_entity_poly.pdbx_strand_id
1 'polypeptide(L)'
;MKFHAYSLEEILSNHEQIAKGILSKVRPLDYFQDYMHHGFYPFFLEKRNFSENLLKTMNMMVEVDILLIKQIELKYLSKIKKLLYLLAVDGPKAPNVSQLANDIQTSRATVMNYIKYLADARLINMVYPKGEEFPKKPSKIMMHNSNLMYSIYPVKVEEQDVLETFFVNTMWKDHKVNKGDKNISFMVDEVMPFKICQEGMRIKNNPGVTYALHKAEIGRGNQIPLWLFGFLY
;
A
#
# COMPACT_ATOMS: atom_id res chain seq x y z
N MET A 1 -19.00 10.94 -14.52
CA MET A 1 -18.30 10.27 -15.64
C MET A 1 -18.05 8.82 -15.27
N LYS A 2 -18.15 7.89 -16.22
CA LYS A 2 -17.72 6.50 -16.01
C LYS A 2 -16.40 6.31 -16.75
N PHE A 3 -15.38 5.81 -16.05
CA PHE A 3 -14.12 5.40 -16.65
C PHE A 3 -14.12 3.89 -16.82
N HIS A 4 -13.45 3.42 -17.87
CA HIS A 4 -13.17 2.01 -18.05
C HIS A 4 -12.06 1.60 -17.11
N ALA A 5 -12.12 0.39 -16.59
CA ALA A 5 -11.02 -0.20 -15.86
C ALA A 5 -10.24 -1.12 -16.80
N TYR A 6 -8.93 -1.22 -16.61
CA TYR A 6 -8.00 -1.90 -17.49
C TYR A 6 -7.30 -3.04 -16.76
N SER A 7 -6.94 -4.09 -17.48
CA SER A 7 -6.03 -5.11 -16.97
C SER A 7 -4.61 -4.56 -16.88
N LEU A 8 -3.75 -5.21 -16.09
CA LEU A 8 -2.35 -4.85 -16.01
C LEU A 8 -1.65 -4.97 -17.37
N GLU A 9 -1.97 -6.01 -18.16
CA GLU A 9 -1.43 -6.19 -19.50
C GLU A 9 -1.80 -5.04 -20.44
N GLU A 10 -3.06 -4.59 -20.43
CA GLU A 10 -3.51 -3.45 -21.23
C GLU A 10 -2.77 -2.16 -20.84
N ILE A 11 -2.58 -1.91 -19.54
CA ILE A 11 -1.81 -0.75 -19.09
C ILE A 11 -0.37 -0.87 -19.59
N LEU A 12 0.28 -2.02 -19.39
CA LEU A 12 1.68 -2.22 -19.80
C LEU A 12 1.88 -2.01 -21.30
N SER A 13 0.98 -2.54 -22.14
CA SER A 13 1.10 -2.46 -23.59
C SER A 13 0.59 -1.15 -24.20
N ASN A 14 -0.44 -0.52 -23.61
CA ASN A 14 -1.20 0.57 -24.24
C ASN A 14 -1.34 1.84 -23.38
N HIS A 15 -0.55 2.00 -22.31
CA HIS A 15 -0.67 3.15 -21.40
C HIS A 15 -0.68 4.52 -22.09
N GLU A 16 0.07 4.73 -23.18
CA GLU A 16 0.08 6.04 -23.88
C GLU A 16 -1.30 6.40 -24.46
N GLN A 17 -1.97 5.44 -25.10
CA GLN A 17 -3.29 5.66 -25.68
C GLN A 17 -4.35 5.77 -24.59
N ILE A 18 -4.26 4.91 -23.56
CA ILE A 18 -5.17 4.95 -22.41
C ILE A 18 -5.07 6.30 -21.71
N ALA A 19 -3.85 6.77 -21.41
CA ALA A 19 -3.60 8.04 -20.75
C ALA A 19 -4.18 9.20 -21.56
N LYS A 20 -3.95 9.26 -22.88
CA LYS A 20 -4.54 10.28 -23.77
C LYS A 20 -6.07 10.26 -23.72
N GLY A 21 -6.69 9.07 -23.73
CA GLY A 21 -8.13 8.91 -23.60
C GLY A 21 -8.69 9.45 -22.29
N ILE A 22 -8.01 9.21 -21.17
CA ILE A 22 -8.40 9.72 -19.85
C ILE A 22 -8.18 11.24 -19.76
N LEU A 23 -7.02 11.72 -20.22
CA LEU A 23 -6.64 13.14 -20.21
C LEU A 23 -7.58 14.02 -21.05
N SER A 24 -8.20 13.46 -22.10
CA SER A 24 -9.25 14.17 -22.87
C SER A 24 -10.52 14.48 -22.07
N LYS A 25 -10.71 13.84 -20.91
CA LYS A 25 -11.91 13.93 -20.06
C LYS A 25 -11.65 14.56 -18.70
N VAL A 26 -10.48 14.30 -18.12
CA VAL A 26 -10.12 14.74 -16.77
C VAL A 26 -8.60 14.90 -16.66
N ARG A 27 -8.12 15.71 -15.72
CA ARG A 27 -6.70 15.75 -15.32
C ARG A 27 -6.50 14.96 -14.03
N PRO A 28 -6.03 13.70 -14.06
CA PRO A 28 -5.93 12.87 -12.86
C PRO A 28 -5.03 13.45 -11.78
N LEU A 29 -3.96 14.15 -12.18
CA LEU A 29 -3.00 14.75 -11.25
C LEU A 29 -3.62 15.82 -10.35
N ASP A 30 -4.71 16.48 -10.78
CA ASP A 30 -5.44 17.45 -9.94
C ASP A 30 -6.12 16.78 -8.74
N TYR A 31 -6.37 15.47 -8.80
CA TYR A 31 -7.10 14.70 -7.77
C TYR A 31 -6.24 13.63 -7.10
N PHE A 32 -5.11 13.27 -7.69
CA PHE A 32 -4.34 12.10 -7.28
C PHE A 32 -3.78 12.23 -5.86
N GLN A 33 -3.35 13.44 -5.48
CA GLN A 33 -2.87 13.71 -4.13
C GLN A 33 -3.98 13.56 -3.09
N ASP A 34 -5.15 14.16 -3.34
CA ASP A 34 -6.32 14.04 -2.49
C ASP A 34 -6.79 12.60 -2.39
N TYR A 35 -6.69 11.83 -3.47
CA TYR A 35 -6.99 10.39 -3.45
C TYR A 35 -6.10 9.64 -2.47
N MET A 36 -4.77 9.80 -2.59
CA MET A 36 -3.80 9.12 -1.73
C MET A 36 -3.90 9.58 -0.27
N HIS A 37 -4.35 10.81 -0.02
CA HIS A 37 -4.50 11.36 1.32
C HIS A 37 -5.86 10.99 1.96
N HIS A 38 -6.97 11.20 1.26
CA HIS A 38 -8.34 11.03 1.76
C HIS A 38 -9.38 10.58 0.70
N GLY A 39 -9.03 9.84 -0.35
CA GLY A 39 -10.00 9.37 -1.36
C GLY A 39 -10.20 7.85 -1.50
N PHE A 40 -9.38 7.00 -0.87
CA PHE A 40 -9.54 5.53 -0.94
C PHE A 40 -10.87 5.04 -0.36
N TYR A 41 -11.32 5.62 0.75
CA TYR A 41 -12.56 5.23 1.41
C TYR A 41 -13.72 6.14 0.98
N PRO A 42 -14.94 5.61 0.78
CA PRO A 42 -16.08 6.38 0.30
C PRO A 42 -16.72 7.29 1.38
N PHE A 43 -15.97 7.72 2.40
CA PHE A 43 -16.50 8.55 3.49
C PHE A 43 -16.91 9.95 3.04
N PHE A 44 -16.43 10.42 1.89
CA PHE A 44 -16.88 11.67 1.27
C PHE A 44 -18.37 11.64 0.85
N LEU A 45 -18.98 10.46 0.78
CA LEU A 45 -20.43 10.31 0.62
C LEU A 45 -21.19 10.64 1.91
N GLU A 46 -20.52 10.60 3.05
CA GLU A 46 -21.05 10.96 4.35
C GLU A 46 -20.66 12.42 4.66
N LYS A 47 -21.60 13.24 5.16
CA LYS A 47 -21.32 14.63 5.58
C LYS A 47 -20.55 14.65 6.91
N ARG A 48 -19.36 14.05 6.94
CA ARG A 48 -18.54 13.82 8.15
C ARG A 48 -17.06 14.02 7.86
N ASN A 49 -16.28 14.18 8.93
CA ASN A 49 -14.83 14.28 8.84
C ASN A 49 -14.23 12.93 8.41
N PHE A 50 -13.44 12.94 7.33
CA PHE A 50 -12.83 11.74 6.75
C PHE A 50 -11.92 11.00 7.75
N SER A 51 -10.99 11.72 8.38
CA SER A 51 -9.98 11.14 9.28
C SER A 51 -10.63 10.56 10.54
N GLU A 52 -11.66 11.21 11.08
CA GLU A 52 -12.41 10.67 12.22
C GLU A 52 -13.15 9.38 11.86
N ASN A 53 -13.79 9.34 10.69
CA ASN A 53 -14.48 8.13 10.22
C ASN A 53 -13.48 7.00 10.00
N LEU A 54 -12.35 7.27 9.35
CA LEU A 54 -11.30 6.28 9.13
C LEU A 54 -10.76 5.74 10.46
N LEU A 55 -10.46 6.61 11.43
CA LEU A 55 -9.99 6.19 12.75
C LEU A 55 -11.04 5.33 13.48
N LYS A 56 -12.33 5.68 13.40
CA LYS A 56 -13.43 4.86 13.95
C LYS A 56 -13.49 3.50 13.29
N THR A 57 -13.44 3.42 11.96
CA THR A 57 -13.45 2.15 11.23
C THR A 57 -12.24 1.29 11.60
N MET A 58 -11.05 1.87 11.71
CA MET A 58 -9.84 1.17 12.16
C MET A 58 -9.97 0.62 13.58
N ASN A 59 -10.51 1.43 14.50
CA ASN A 59 -10.76 0.98 15.86
C ASN A 59 -11.79 -0.17 15.87
N MET A 60 -12.88 -0.08 15.11
CA MET A 60 -13.85 -1.17 14.99
C MET A 60 -13.22 -2.46 14.46
N MET A 61 -12.38 -2.37 13.42
CA MET A 61 -11.66 -3.54 12.89
C MET A 61 -10.78 -4.20 13.94
N VAL A 62 -10.06 -3.41 14.76
CA VAL A 62 -9.14 -3.95 15.78
C VAL A 62 -9.87 -4.42 17.04
N GLU A 63 -10.86 -3.66 17.50
CA GLU A 63 -11.57 -3.89 18.77
C GLU A 63 -12.67 -4.93 18.66
N VAL A 64 -13.27 -5.08 17.47
CA VAL A 64 -14.41 -5.98 17.26
C VAL A 64 -14.01 -7.11 16.31
N ASP A 65 -13.68 -6.79 15.05
CA ASP A 65 -13.53 -7.81 14.00
C ASP A 65 -12.38 -8.76 14.28
N ILE A 66 -11.18 -8.24 14.57
CA ILE A 66 -9.99 -9.07 14.86
C ILE A 66 -10.24 -9.94 16.10
N LEU A 67 -10.78 -9.37 17.19
CA LEU A 67 -11.01 -10.11 18.42
C LEU A 67 -12.02 -11.24 18.21
N LEU A 68 -13.12 -10.96 17.51
CA LEU A 68 -14.19 -11.92 17.24
C LEU A 68 -13.71 -13.04 16.31
N ILE A 69 -13.13 -12.69 15.15
CA ILE A 69 -12.73 -13.66 14.11
C ILE A 69 -11.59 -14.55 14.60
N LYS A 70 -10.62 -13.99 15.32
CA LYS A 70 -9.45 -14.74 15.82
C LYS A 70 -9.64 -15.29 17.24
N GLN A 71 -10.82 -15.09 17.85
CA GLN A 71 -11.17 -15.51 19.21
C GLN A 71 -10.13 -15.06 20.26
N ILE A 72 -9.72 -13.79 20.17
CA ILE A 72 -8.71 -13.21 21.06
C ILE A 72 -9.40 -12.59 22.28
N GLU A 73 -8.96 -12.96 23.48
CA GLU A 73 -9.45 -12.33 24.71
C GLU A 73 -9.17 -10.82 24.73
N LEU A 74 -10.13 -10.04 25.24
CA LEU A 74 -10.07 -8.57 25.30
C LEU A 74 -8.79 -8.04 25.96
N LYS A 75 -8.22 -8.77 26.93
CA LYS A 75 -6.98 -8.38 27.62
C LYS A 75 -5.77 -8.21 26.68
N TYR A 76 -5.81 -8.79 25.47
CA TYR A 76 -4.73 -8.67 24.48
C TYR A 76 -4.93 -7.52 23.49
N LEU A 77 -6.10 -6.88 23.46
CA LEU A 77 -6.42 -5.78 22.55
C LEU A 77 -5.38 -4.65 22.58
N SER A 78 -4.94 -4.27 23.78
CA SER A 78 -3.93 -3.22 23.97
C SER A 78 -2.60 -3.54 23.27
N LYS A 79 -2.20 -4.82 23.22
CA LYS A 79 -0.98 -5.27 22.55
C LYS A 79 -1.11 -5.18 21.03
N ILE A 80 -2.27 -5.54 20.46
CA ILE A 80 -2.54 -5.45 19.02
C ILE A 80 -2.57 -3.99 18.58
N LYS A 81 -3.26 -3.12 19.32
CA LYS A 81 -3.27 -1.67 19.04
C LYS A 81 -1.87 -1.06 19.11
N LYS A 82 -1.10 -1.38 20.16
CA LYS A 82 0.28 -0.91 20.31
C LYS A 82 1.15 -1.40 19.14
N LEU A 83 1.00 -2.65 18.73
CA LEU A 83 1.72 -3.20 17.58
C LEU A 83 1.38 -2.44 16.28
N LEU A 84 0.10 -2.22 15.99
CA LEU A 84 -0.33 -1.46 14.80
C LEU A 84 0.29 -0.06 14.78
N TYR A 85 0.27 0.64 15.92
CA TYR A 85 0.91 1.95 16.06
C TYR A 85 2.43 1.89 15.80
N LEU A 86 3.13 0.95 16.42
CA LEU A 86 4.59 0.79 16.24
C LEU A 86 4.94 0.53 14.77
N LEU A 87 4.19 -0.35 14.09
CA LEU A 87 4.39 -0.64 12.67
C LEU A 87 4.15 0.59 11.78
N ALA A 88 3.13 1.39 12.07
CA ALA A 88 2.82 2.60 11.31
C ALA A 88 3.90 3.68 11.48
N VAL A 89 4.39 3.90 12.71
CA VAL A 89 5.46 4.88 13.01
C VAL A 89 6.80 4.48 12.40
N ASP A 90 7.04 3.17 12.33
CA ASP A 90 8.29 2.63 11.81
C ASP A 90 8.45 2.77 10.29
N GLY A 91 7.32 2.89 9.58
CA GLY A 91 7.25 3.01 8.12
C GLY A 91 7.51 1.69 7.38
N PRO A 92 7.46 1.74 6.03
CA PRO A 92 7.68 0.59 5.13
C PRO A 92 9.06 -0.11 5.25
N LYS A 93 9.23 -1.01 6.23
CA LYS A 93 10.48 -1.75 6.42
C LYS A 93 10.29 -3.16 6.99
N ALA A 94 11.38 -3.94 7.01
CA ALA A 94 11.37 -5.25 7.66
C ALA A 94 11.14 -5.07 9.18
N PRO A 95 10.20 -5.79 9.80
CA PRO A 95 9.93 -5.64 11.22
C PRO A 95 11.09 -6.16 12.06
N ASN A 96 11.45 -5.42 13.12
CA ASN A 96 12.30 -5.95 14.18
C ASN A 96 11.42 -6.75 15.17
N VAL A 97 11.12 -8.00 14.83
CA VAL A 97 10.21 -8.85 15.61
C VAL A 97 10.65 -9.03 17.06
N SER A 98 11.97 -9.06 17.33
CA SER A 98 12.48 -9.16 18.70
C SER A 98 12.20 -7.89 19.50
N GLN A 99 12.40 -6.72 18.91
CA GLN A 99 12.09 -5.44 19.55
C GLN A 99 10.58 -5.29 19.78
N LEU A 100 9.77 -5.59 18.77
CA LEU A 100 8.31 -5.55 18.89
C LEU A 100 7.78 -6.49 19.99
N ALA A 101 8.38 -7.68 20.12
CA ALA A 101 8.02 -8.64 21.16
C ALA A 101 8.29 -8.09 22.56
N ASN A 102 9.43 -7.42 22.75
CA ASN A 102 9.75 -6.73 24.00
C ASN A 102 8.78 -5.57 24.25
N ASP A 103 8.53 -4.72 23.24
CA ASP A 103 7.73 -3.51 23.38
C ASP A 103 6.27 -3.81 23.73
N ILE A 104 5.69 -4.87 23.16
CA ILE A 104 4.30 -5.29 23.46
C ILE A 104 4.23 -6.44 24.48
N GLN A 105 5.37 -6.79 25.09
CA GLN A 105 5.50 -7.79 26.16
C GLN A 105 4.86 -9.14 25.80
N THR A 106 5.32 -9.74 24.72
CA THR A 106 4.82 -11.04 24.24
C THR A 106 5.92 -11.84 23.54
N SER A 107 5.62 -13.03 23.06
CA SER A 107 6.57 -13.85 22.32
C SER A 107 6.73 -13.36 20.86
N ARG A 108 7.87 -13.66 20.23
CA ARG A 108 8.09 -13.39 18.79
C ARG A 108 7.04 -14.09 17.90
N ALA A 109 6.63 -15.30 18.27
CA ALA A 109 5.59 -16.03 17.55
C ALA A 109 4.24 -15.31 17.64
N THR A 110 3.90 -14.81 18.82
CA THR A 110 2.67 -14.03 19.03
C THR A 110 2.69 -12.70 18.26
N VAL A 111 3.84 -12.02 18.18
CA VAL A 111 3.99 -10.83 17.32
C VAL A 111 3.71 -11.16 15.86
N MET A 112 4.29 -12.24 15.33
CA MET A 112 4.06 -12.66 13.95
C MET A 112 2.58 -13.00 13.70
N ASN A 113 1.90 -13.63 14.66
CA ASN A 113 0.47 -13.89 14.58
C ASN A 113 -0.35 -12.59 14.57
N TYR A 114 -0.03 -11.62 15.43
CA TYR A 114 -0.73 -10.33 15.43
C TYR A 114 -0.48 -9.54 14.14
N ILE A 115 0.74 -9.57 13.59
CA ILE A 115 1.02 -9.02 12.25
C ILE A 115 0.11 -9.68 11.21
N LYS A 116 -0.02 -11.02 11.22
CA LYS A 116 -0.92 -11.73 10.31
C LYS A 116 -2.37 -11.30 10.48
N TYR A 117 -2.83 -11.08 11.71
CA TYR A 117 -4.21 -10.65 11.98
C TYR A 117 -4.48 -9.23 11.46
N LEU A 118 -3.53 -8.31 11.63
CA LEU A 118 -3.62 -6.96 11.07
C LEU A 118 -3.61 -6.98 9.54
N ALA A 119 -2.85 -7.90 8.93
CA ALA A 119 -2.84 -8.08 7.48
C ALA A 119 -4.17 -8.66 6.97
N ASP A 120 -4.72 -9.68 7.65
CA ASP A 120 -6.03 -10.27 7.33
C ASP A 120 -7.16 -9.23 7.43
N ALA A 121 -7.06 -8.31 8.39
CA ALA A 121 -7.99 -7.20 8.56
C ALA A 121 -7.76 -6.04 7.58
N ARG A 122 -6.82 -6.16 6.63
CA ARG A 122 -6.48 -5.13 5.63
C ARG A 122 -6.08 -3.79 6.26
N LEU A 123 -5.40 -3.84 7.40
CA LEU A 123 -4.78 -2.66 8.02
C LEU A 123 -3.32 -2.49 7.56
N ILE A 124 -2.64 -3.60 7.27
CA ILE A 124 -1.27 -3.63 6.76
C ILE A 124 -1.14 -4.62 5.60
N ASN A 125 -0.07 -4.48 4.82
CA ASN A 125 0.39 -5.43 3.82
C ASN A 125 1.76 -5.98 4.21
N MET A 126 2.00 -7.26 3.89
CA MET A 126 3.29 -7.93 4.08
C MET A 126 3.90 -8.24 2.72
N VAL A 127 5.10 -7.72 2.47
CA VAL A 127 5.84 -7.98 1.23
C VAL A 127 7.00 -8.91 1.52
N TYR A 128 7.03 -10.01 0.80
CA TYR A 128 8.00 -11.09 0.94
C TYR A 128 8.98 -11.15 -0.23
N PRO A 129 10.21 -11.66 -0.04
CA PRO A 129 11.02 -12.13 -1.16
C PRO A 129 10.28 -13.17 -2.00
N LYS A 130 10.69 -13.35 -3.25
CA LYS A 130 10.15 -14.40 -4.13
C LYS A 130 10.29 -15.78 -3.46
N GLY A 131 9.23 -16.58 -3.51
CA GLY A 131 9.17 -17.91 -2.90
C GLY A 131 9.07 -17.93 -1.37
N GLU A 132 8.90 -16.77 -0.72
CA GLU A 132 8.64 -16.69 0.71
C GLU A 132 7.22 -16.21 1.01
N GLU A 133 6.69 -16.68 2.14
CA GLU A 133 5.38 -16.33 2.64
C GLU A 133 5.31 -16.51 4.15
N PHE A 134 4.19 -16.11 4.75
CA PHE A 134 3.90 -16.39 6.16
C PHE A 134 3.99 -17.91 6.42
N PRO A 135 4.67 -18.37 7.50
CA PRO A 135 5.03 -17.65 8.72
C PRO A 135 6.44 -17.02 8.73
N LYS A 136 7.15 -16.97 7.60
CA LYS A 136 8.45 -16.28 7.55
C LYS A 136 8.29 -14.80 7.89
N LYS A 137 9.40 -14.17 8.30
CA LYS A 137 9.45 -12.72 8.53
C LYS A 137 9.39 -11.99 7.20
N PRO A 138 8.45 -11.06 6.97
CA PRO A 138 8.40 -10.28 5.73
C PRO A 138 9.62 -9.37 5.59
N SER A 139 9.94 -9.02 4.35
CA SER A 139 10.99 -8.05 4.04
C SER A 139 10.53 -6.61 4.20
N LYS A 140 9.22 -6.36 4.12
CA LYS A 140 8.61 -5.05 4.31
C LYS A 140 7.20 -5.22 4.86
N ILE A 141 6.86 -4.46 5.91
CA ILE A 141 5.47 -4.25 6.34
C ILE A 141 5.08 -2.84 5.92
N MET A 142 3.92 -2.69 5.28
CA MET A 142 3.40 -1.42 4.80
C MET A 142 1.97 -1.23 5.30
N MET A 143 1.48 0.00 5.35
CA MET A 143 0.04 0.20 5.54
C MET A 143 -0.71 -0.37 4.33
N HIS A 144 -1.95 -0.81 4.51
CA HIS A 144 -2.71 -1.43 3.41
C HIS A 144 -3.04 -0.44 2.28
N ASN A 145 -3.22 0.84 2.62
CA ASN A 145 -3.36 1.95 1.67
C ASN A 145 -2.72 3.23 2.26
N SER A 146 -2.53 4.23 1.41
CA SER A 146 -1.90 5.51 1.78
C SER A 146 -2.71 6.32 2.80
N ASN A 147 -4.04 6.28 2.76
CA ASN A 147 -4.91 7.04 3.67
C ASN A 147 -4.72 6.60 5.14
N LEU A 148 -4.42 5.32 5.36
CA LEU A 148 -4.09 4.79 6.69
C LEU A 148 -2.78 5.39 7.23
N MET A 149 -1.81 5.72 6.37
CA MET A 149 -0.56 6.37 6.78
C MET A 149 -0.83 7.76 7.39
N TYR A 150 -1.69 8.53 6.74
CA TYR A 150 -2.07 9.88 7.20
C TYR A 150 -2.96 9.87 8.45
N SER A 151 -3.66 8.77 8.73
CA SER A 151 -4.60 8.69 9.86
C SER A 151 -3.95 8.27 11.18
N ILE A 152 -2.94 7.39 11.15
CA ILE A 152 -2.27 6.92 12.38
C ILE A 152 -1.17 7.89 12.82
N TYR A 153 -0.34 8.36 11.89
CA TYR A 153 0.83 9.16 12.22
C TYR A 153 1.16 10.19 11.11
N PRO A 154 0.35 11.26 10.97
CA PRO A 154 0.45 12.21 9.86
C PRO A 154 1.79 12.98 9.80
N VAL A 155 2.52 13.06 10.91
CA VAL A 155 3.73 13.91 11.04
C VAL A 155 4.95 13.36 10.28
N LYS A 156 4.97 12.07 9.92
CA LYS A 156 6.18 11.38 9.40
C LYS A 156 5.93 10.64 8.08
N VAL A 157 5.04 11.15 7.25
CA VAL A 157 4.70 10.51 5.98
C VAL A 157 5.67 10.96 4.89
N GLU A 158 6.53 10.06 4.44
CA GLU A 158 7.48 10.27 3.34
C GLU A 158 6.79 10.04 1.98
N GLU A 159 7.05 10.91 0.98
CA GLU A 159 6.40 10.83 -0.35
C GLU A 159 6.62 9.48 -1.03
N GLN A 160 7.86 8.99 -1.08
CA GLN A 160 8.18 7.70 -1.70
C GLN A 160 7.41 6.53 -1.07
N ASP A 161 7.23 6.55 0.25
CA ASP A 161 6.49 5.51 0.97
C ASP A 161 5.00 5.51 0.64
N VAL A 162 4.42 6.70 0.44
CA VAL A 162 3.03 6.87 -0.01
C VAL A 162 2.84 6.31 -1.42
N LEU A 163 3.75 6.66 -2.34
CA LEU A 163 3.69 6.21 -3.74
C LEU A 163 3.85 4.68 -3.85
N GLU A 164 4.78 4.10 -3.09
CA GLU A 164 4.95 2.65 -3.03
C GLU A 164 3.72 1.97 -2.40
N THR A 165 3.14 2.57 -1.35
CA THR A 165 1.94 2.03 -0.70
C THR A 165 0.73 2.07 -1.63
N PHE A 166 0.53 3.16 -2.37
CA PHE A 166 -0.49 3.27 -3.41
C PHE A 166 -0.32 2.16 -4.46
N PHE A 167 0.90 1.98 -4.99
CA PHE A 167 1.15 0.96 -6.01
C PHE A 167 0.87 -0.45 -5.51
N VAL A 168 1.35 -0.81 -4.32
CA VAL A 168 1.08 -2.13 -3.72
C VAL A 168 -0.42 -2.31 -3.51
N ASN A 169 -1.12 -1.27 -3.05
CA ASN A 169 -2.56 -1.31 -2.85
C ASN A 169 -3.33 -1.57 -4.16
N THR A 170 -2.94 -0.93 -5.27
CA THR A 170 -3.58 -1.15 -6.58
C THR A 170 -3.35 -2.57 -7.13
N MET A 171 -2.21 -3.19 -6.80
CA MET A 171 -1.87 -4.54 -7.27
C MET A 171 -2.44 -5.64 -6.37
N TRP A 172 -2.70 -5.36 -5.10
CA TRP A 172 -2.98 -6.34 -4.05
C TRP A 172 -4.11 -7.34 -4.35
N LYS A 173 -5.14 -6.91 -5.08
CA LYS A 173 -6.34 -7.72 -5.32
C LYS A 173 -6.07 -8.90 -6.25
N ASP A 174 -5.38 -8.66 -7.36
CA ASP A 174 -5.28 -9.61 -8.46
C ASP A 174 -3.82 -10.01 -8.79
N HIS A 175 -2.84 -9.35 -8.17
CA HIS A 175 -1.42 -9.58 -8.44
C HIS A 175 -0.62 -9.84 -7.17
N LYS A 176 0.40 -10.70 -7.29
CA LYS A 176 1.32 -10.99 -6.19
C LYS A 176 2.47 -9.99 -6.21
N VAL A 177 2.61 -9.21 -5.16
CA VAL A 177 3.70 -8.24 -5.03
C VAL A 177 4.79 -8.75 -4.09
N ASN A 178 5.96 -9.03 -4.64
CA ASN A 178 7.16 -9.43 -3.92
C ASN A 178 8.15 -8.27 -3.79
N LYS A 179 9.09 -8.44 -2.86
CA LYS A 179 10.22 -7.52 -2.67
C LYS A 179 11.03 -7.45 -3.97
N GLY A 180 11.34 -6.23 -4.42
CA GLY A 180 12.26 -6.01 -5.53
C GLY A 180 13.72 -6.28 -5.15
N ASP A 181 14.53 -6.56 -6.16
CA ASP A 181 15.99 -6.62 -6.06
C ASP A 181 16.63 -5.22 -6.07
N LYS A 182 17.97 -5.14 -6.16
CA LYS A 182 18.72 -3.89 -6.13
C LYS A 182 18.19 -2.88 -7.17
N ASN A 183 17.80 -1.70 -6.69
CA ASN A 183 17.21 -0.59 -7.47
C ASN A 183 15.80 -0.83 -8.02
N ILE A 184 15.14 -1.94 -7.67
CA ILE A 184 13.74 -2.24 -7.99
C ILE A 184 12.91 -2.05 -6.73
N SER A 185 11.73 -1.45 -6.84
CA SER A 185 10.83 -1.30 -5.68
C SER A 185 10.13 -2.63 -5.39
N PHE A 186 9.54 -3.25 -6.42
CA PHE A 186 8.77 -4.48 -6.30
C PHE A 186 8.93 -5.42 -7.50
N MET A 187 8.71 -6.71 -7.26
CA MET A 187 8.56 -7.72 -8.30
C MET A 187 7.10 -8.17 -8.31
N VAL A 188 6.37 -7.88 -9.38
CA VAL A 188 4.96 -8.25 -9.54
C VAL A 188 4.86 -9.56 -10.32
N ASP A 189 4.03 -10.47 -9.83
CA ASP A 189 3.83 -11.84 -10.36
C ASP A 189 5.14 -12.58 -10.63
N GLU A 190 6.14 -12.31 -9.78
CA GLU A 190 7.45 -12.94 -9.78
C GLU A 190 8.32 -12.72 -11.04
N VAL A 191 7.84 -11.94 -12.02
CA VAL A 191 8.48 -11.74 -13.33
C VAL A 191 8.51 -10.29 -13.82
N MET A 192 7.68 -9.40 -13.27
CA MET A 192 7.60 -8.00 -13.69
C MET A 192 8.25 -7.07 -12.66
N PRO A 193 9.49 -6.60 -12.89
CA PRO A 193 10.14 -5.66 -11.98
C PRO A 193 9.60 -4.23 -12.17
N PHE A 194 9.11 -3.64 -11.08
CA PHE A 194 8.63 -2.28 -11.02
C PHE A 194 9.53 -1.39 -10.17
N LYS A 195 9.82 -0.20 -10.69
CA LYS A 195 10.46 0.87 -9.94
C LYS A 195 9.50 2.05 -9.80
N ILE A 196 9.13 2.36 -8.55
CA ILE A 196 8.27 3.51 -8.26
C ILE A 196 9.17 4.73 -8.10
N CYS A 197 8.90 5.77 -8.87
CA CYS A 197 9.73 6.97 -8.95
C CYS A 197 8.94 8.19 -8.50
N GLN A 198 9.36 8.80 -7.40
CA GLN A 198 9.01 10.18 -7.09
C GLN A 198 9.58 11.15 -8.15
N GLU A 199 9.07 12.38 -8.17
CA GLU A 199 9.51 13.41 -9.11
C GLU A 199 11.02 13.70 -8.96
N GLY A 200 11.70 13.95 -10.08
CA GLY A 200 13.12 14.29 -10.09
C GLY A 200 14.08 13.11 -9.87
N MET A 201 13.59 11.88 -9.64
CA MET A 201 14.46 10.71 -9.53
C MET A 201 15.13 10.41 -10.87
N ARG A 202 16.47 10.23 -10.86
CA ARG A 202 17.23 9.88 -12.07
C ARG A 202 16.92 8.45 -12.51
N ILE A 203 16.31 8.30 -13.68
CA ILE A 203 15.97 7.00 -14.28
C ILE A 203 17.15 6.52 -15.16
N LYS A 204 17.75 5.39 -14.78
CA LYS A 204 18.66 4.65 -15.66
C LYS A 204 17.81 3.75 -16.53
N ASN A 205 17.48 4.19 -17.74
CA ASN A 205 16.52 3.53 -18.63
C ASN A 205 16.89 2.06 -18.92
N ASN A 206 16.37 1.13 -18.11
CA ASN A 206 16.55 -0.31 -18.28
C ASN A 206 15.29 -0.90 -18.93
N PRO A 207 15.36 -1.39 -20.18
CA PRO A 207 14.20 -1.94 -20.89
C PRO A 207 13.49 -3.08 -20.14
N GLY A 208 14.21 -3.82 -19.29
CA GLY A 208 13.65 -4.91 -18.49
C GLY A 208 12.94 -4.47 -17.21
N VAL A 209 12.74 -3.16 -16.98
CA VAL A 209 12.10 -2.60 -15.78
C VAL A 209 10.99 -1.65 -16.17
N THR A 210 9.82 -1.78 -15.53
CA THR A 210 8.74 -0.81 -15.67
C THR A 210 8.89 0.28 -14.61
N TYR A 211 8.91 1.54 -15.03
CA TYR A 211 9.01 2.70 -14.15
C TYR A 211 7.64 3.31 -13.96
N ALA A 212 7.11 3.28 -12.75
CA ALA A 212 5.87 3.98 -12.41
C ALA A 212 6.21 5.39 -11.93
N LEU A 213 5.86 6.40 -12.72
CA LEU A 213 6.30 7.78 -12.53
C LEU A 213 5.25 8.62 -11.81
N HIS A 214 5.65 9.22 -10.70
CA HIS A 214 4.86 10.28 -10.08
C HIS A 214 4.88 11.55 -10.95
N LYS A 215 3.73 12.25 -11.01
CA LYS A 215 3.50 13.50 -11.77
C LYS A 215 3.66 13.45 -13.30
N ALA A 216 3.94 12.30 -13.89
CA ALA A 216 3.83 12.15 -15.35
C ALA A 216 2.36 12.19 -15.77
N GLU A 217 2.02 12.99 -16.78
CA GLU A 217 0.70 12.92 -17.42
C GLU A 217 0.62 11.77 -18.42
N ILE A 218 1.66 11.62 -19.25
CA ILE A 218 1.76 10.59 -20.28
C ILE A 218 3.10 9.87 -20.12
N GLY A 219 3.07 8.56 -20.33
CA GLY A 219 4.26 7.71 -20.31
C GLY A 219 4.97 7.62 -21.65
N ARG A 220 6.07 6.88 -21.68
CA ARG A 220 6.74 6.49 -22.92
C ARG A 220 7.54 5.21 -22.72
N GLY A 221 7.37 4.24 -23.62
CA GLY A 221 8.09 2.97 -23.55
C GLY A 221 7.78 2.22 -22.26
N ASN A 222 8.78 1.99 -21.41
CA ASN A 222 8.63 1.31 -20.11
C ASN A 222 8.35 2.28 -18.93
N GLN A 223 8.06 3.55 -19.21
CA GLN A 223 7.74 4.55 -18.19
C GLN A 223 6.25 4.86 -18.22
N ILE A 224 5.54 4.54 -17.15
CA ILE A 224 4.09 4.61 -17.06
C ILE A 224 3.69 5.58 -15.95
N PRO A 225 2.74 6.50 -16.16
CA PRO A 225 2.22 7.34 -15.10
C PRO A 225 1.66 6.53 -13.93
N LEU A 226 2.11 6.81 -12.70
CA LEU A 226 1.70 6.04 -11.53
C LEU A 226 0.18 6.08 -11.31
N TRP A 227 -0.46 7.23 -11.56
CA TRP A 227 -1.91 7.37 -11.38
C TRP A 227 -2.72 6.40 -12.26
N LEU A 228 -2.15 5.91 -13.36
CA LEU A 228 -2.86 5.03 -14.29
C LEU A 228 -3.14 3.66 -13.67
N PHE A 229 -2.31 3.19 -12.74
CA PHE A 229 -2.54 1.95 -12.00
C PHE A 229 -3.78 2.02 -11.08
N GLY A 230 -4.29 3.21 -10.79
CA GLY A 230 -5.58 3.38 -10.10
C GLY A 230 -6.80 2.97 -10.93
N PHE A 231 -6.62 2.67 -12.22
CA PHE A 231 -7.66 2.18 -13.13
C PHE A 231 -7.59 0.65 -13.35
N LEU A 232 -6.78 -0.08 -12.56
CA LEU A 232 -6.78 -1.54 -12.57
C LEU A 232 -8.14 -2.11 -12.07
N TYR A 233 -8.56 -3.28 -12.58
CA TYR A 233 -9.73 -4.04 -12.08
C TYR A 233 -9.40 -5.44 -11.59
#